data_AF-A0A8H6HXB1-F1
#
_entry.id   AF-A0A8H6HXB1-F1
#
_cell.length_a   1.000
_cell.length_b   1.000
_cell.length_c   1.000
_cell.angle_alpha   90.00
_cell.angle_beta   90.00
_cell.angle_gamma   90.00
#
_symmetry.space_group_name_H-M   'P 1'
#
loop_
_entity.id
_entity.type
_entity.pdbx_description
1 polymer ?
#
loop_
_entity_poly.entity_id
_entity_poly.type
_entity_poly.pdbx_seq_one_letter_code
_entity_poly.pdbx_strand_id
1 'polypeptide(L)' 'RTKRWEEEVLLLQEEMRRVVVYLFWKADWWGGKGRQANKHASPDVRLGLSAYASKQASYCWQLAYSSLKVWTP' A
#
# COMPACT_ATOMS: atom_id res chain seq x y z
N ARG A 1 -25.68 -21.17 14.29
CA ARG A 1 -25.39 -19.72 14.15
C ARG A 1 -23.95 -19.41 14.57
N THR A 2 -23.44 -19.99 15.67
CA THR A 2 -22.07 -19.82 16.21
C THR A 2 -20.94 -20.13 15.21
N LYS A 3 -21.03 -21.21 14.44
CA LYS A 3 -20.00 -21.63 13.47
C LYS A 3 -19.68 -20.61 12.37
N ARG A 4 -20.63 -19.75 11.99
CA ARG A 4 -20.41 -18.71 10.95
C ARG A 4 -19.50 -17.59 11.44
N TRP A 5 -19.61 -17.23 12.71
CA TRP A 5 -18.82 -16.13 13.28
C TRP A 5 -17.34 -16.51 13.38
N GLU A 6 -17.05 -17.78 13.67
CA GLU A 6 -15.67 -18.30 13.68
C GLU A 6 -15.05 -18.25 12.27
N GLU A 7 -15.80 -18.65 11.24
CA GLU A 7 -15.36 -18.52 9.84
C GLU A 7 -15.14 -17.06 9.43
N GLU A 8 -16.04 -16.15 9.82
CA GLU A 8 -15.92 -14.72 9.52
C GLU A 8 -14.67 -14.07 10.14
N VAL A 9 -14.30 -14.46 11.37
CA VAL A 9 -13.07 -13.98 12.02
C VAL A 9 -11.83 -14.45 11.26
N LEU A 10 -11.79 -15.72 10.84
CA LEU A 10 -10.68 -16.27 10.06
C LEU A 10 -10.56 -15.59 8.69
N LEU A 11 -11.69 -15.37 8.01
CA LEU A 11 -11.72 -14.64 6.74
C LEU A 11 -11.22 -13.21 6.90
N LEU A 12 -11.63 -12.52 7.97
CA LEU A 12 -11.17 -11.15 8.24
C LEU A 12 -9.65 -11.08 8.45
N GLN A 13 -9.07 -12.01 9.21
CA GLN A 13 -7.62 -12.10 9.39
C GLN A 13 -6.89 -12.31 8.05
N GLU A 14 -7.42 -13.22 7.22
CA GLU A 14 -6.86 -13.50 5.90
C GLU A 14 -6.96 -12.29 4.96
N GLU A 15 -8.10 -11.59 4.93
CA GLU A 15 -8.25 -10.36 4.14
C GLU A 15 -7.32 -9.25 4.63
N MET A 16 -7.11 -9.12 5.94
CA MET A 16 -6.18 -8.13 6.46
C MET A 16 -4.72 -8.44 6.11
N ARG A 17 -4.35 -9.72 6.08
CA ARG A 17 -3.05 -10.16 5.56
C ARG A 17 -2.89 -9.81 4.07
N ARG A 18 -3.93 -10.00 3.26
CA ARG A 18 -3.93 -9.61 1.83
C ARG A 18 -3.80 -8.10 1.64
N VAL A 19 -4.50 -7.30 2.46
CA VAL A 19 -4.41 -5.84 2.44
C VAL A 19 -2.99 -5.38 2.71
N VAL A 20 -2.31 -5.94 3.71
CA VAL A 20 -0.90 -5.62 4.00
C VAL A 20 0.01 -5.92 2.81
N VAL A 21 -0.11 -7.12 2.22
CA VAL A 21 0.69 -7.52 1.04
C VAL A 21 0.43 -6.57 -0.13
N TYR A 22 -0.83 -6.22 -0.38
CA TYR A 22 -1.21 -5.26 -1.40
C TYR A 22 -0.60 -3.88 -1.16
N LEU A 23 -0.60 -3.39 0.08
CA LEU A 23 -0.05 -2.08 0.42
C LEU A 23 1.46 -2.00 0.20
N PHE A 24 2.22 -3.04 0.55
CA PHE A 24 3.66 -3.10 0.24
C PHE A 24 3.89 -3.09 -1.27
N TRP A 25 3.20 -3.97 -2.01
CA TRP A 25 3.28 -3.98 -3.47
C TRP A 25 2.92 -2.63 -4.07
N LYS A 26 1.89 -1.96 -3.55
CA LYS A 26 1.44 -0.66 -4.04
C LYS A 26 2.46 0.44 -3.75
N ALA A 27 3.16 0.36 -2.63
CA ALA A 27 4.24 1.28 -2.31
C ALA A 27 5.41 1.17 -3.30
N ASP A 28 5.81 -0.06 -3.64
CA ASP A 28 6.84 -0.32 -4.65
C ASP A 28 6.40 0.14 -6.05
N TRP A 29 5.12 -0.09 -6.38
CA TRP A 29 4.52 0.40 -7.62
C TRP A 29 4.60 1.92 -7.72
N TRP A 30 4.29 2.65 -6.64
CA TRP A 30 4.45 4.10 -6.59
C TRP A 30 5.90 4.53 -6.80
N GLY A 31 6.85 3.87 -6.12
CA GLY A 31 8.28 4.11 -6.34
C GLY A 31 8.71 3.91 -7.80
N GLY A 32 8.18 2.88 -8.46
CA GLY A 32 8.35 2.64 -9.89
C GLY A 32 7.78 3.76 -10.76
N LYS A 33 6.57 4.26 -10.44
CA LYS A 33 5.92 5.35 -11.18
C LYS A 33 6.67 6.68 -11.10
N GLY A 34 7.27 7.00 -9.96
CA GLY A 34 8.14 8.18 -9.84
C GLY A 34 9.35 8.11 -10.78
N ARG A 35 9.99 6.94 -10.87
CA ARG A 35 11.14 6.71 -11.78
C ARG A 35 10.75 6.73 -13.26
N GLN A 36 9.53 6.33 -13.59
CA GLN A 36 8.98 6.31 -14.94
C GLN A 36 8.27 7.61 -15.33
N ALA A 37 8.45 8.70 -14.56
CA ALA A 37 7.82 9.99 -14.85
C ALA A 37 8.06 10.39 -16.33
N ASN A 38 7.01 10.90 -16.97
CA ASN A 38 7.01 11.16 -18.41
C ASN A 38 8.21 12.02 -18.82
N LYS A 39 9.09 11.46 -19.65
CA LYS A 39 10.28 12.15 -20.18
C LYS A 39 9.96 13.41 -20.98
N HIS A 40 8.74 13.52 -21.51
CA HIS A 40 8.26 14.68 -22.26
C HIS A 40 7.68 15.79 -21.37
N ALA A 41 7.50 15.55 -20.07
CA ALA A 41 7.08 16.59 -19.15
C ALA A 41 8.25 17.53 -18.82
N SER A 42 7.94 18.78 -18.49
CA SER A 42 8.93 19.77 -18.06
C SER A 42 9.65 19.33 -16.77
N PRO A 43 10.88 19.80 -16.51
CA PRO A 43 11.68 19.32 -15.37
C PRO A 43 11.01 19.50 -14.01
N ASP A 44 10.34 20.63 -13.80
CA ASP A 44 9.54 20.97 -12.63
C ASP A 44 8.37 20.00 -12.42
N VAL A 45 7.64 19.65 -13.50
CA VAL A 45 6.55 18.67 -13.46
C VAL A 45 7.10 17.28 -13.12
N ARG A 46 8.24 16.87 -13.71
CA ARG A 46 8.86 15.57 -13.37
C ARG A 46 9.28 15.50 -11.91
N LEU A 47 9.84 16.59 -11.36
CA LEU A 47 10.19 16.67 -9.95
C LEU A 47 8.95 16.52 -9.06
N GLY A 48 7.87 17.25 -9.39
CA GLY A 48 6.59 17.14 -8.69
C GLY A 48 5.99 15.73 -8.73
N LEU A 49 6.03 15.06 -9.90
CA LEU A 49 5.56 13.67 -10.05
C LEU A 49 6.39 12.70 -9.21
N SER A 50 7.72 12.84 -9.21
CA SER A 50 8.61 12.01 -8.41
C SER A 50 8.38 12.21 -6.91
N ALA A 51 8.24 13.47 -6.47
CA ALA A 51 7.96 13.81 -5.08
C ALA A 51 6.60 13.26 -4.63
N TYR A 52 5.56 13.42 -5.46
CA TYR A 52 4.23 12.90 -5.17
C TYR A 52 4.21 11.38 -5.10
N ALA A 53 4.84 10.70 -6.06
CA ALA A 53 4.96 9.25 -6.05
C ALA A 53 5.70 8.74 -4.81
N SER A 54 6.78 9.41 -4.40
CA SER A 54 7.52 9.08 -3.17
C SER A 54 6.65 9.26 -1.92
N LYS A 55 5.85 10.33 -1.87
CA LYS A 55 4.90 10.58 -0.78
C LYS A 55 3.83 9.48 -0.71
N GLN A 56 3.25 9.08 -1.85
CA GLN A 56 2.26 8.00 -1.90
C GLN A 56 2.86 6.66 -1.48
N ALA A 57 4.09 6.35 -1.92
CA ALA A 57 4.80 5.14 -1.47
C ALA A 57 4.97 5.14 0.05
N SER A 58 5.39 6.26 0.65
CA SER A 58 5.51 6.39 2.11
C SER A 58 4.19 6.16 2.83
N TYR A 59 3.07 6.67 2.30
CA TYR A 59 1.76 6.44 2.91
C TYR A 59 1.34 4.97 2.85
N CYS A 60 1.54 4.30 1.72
CA CYS A 60 1.27 2.87 1.61
C CYS A 60 2.12 2.05 2.60
N TRP A 61 3.41 2.37 2.73
CA TRP A 61 4.30 1.74 3.72
C TRP A 61 3.81 1.94 5.16
N GLN A 62 3.50 3.18 5.54
CA GLN A 62 3.02 3.50 6.90
C GLN A 62 1.70 2.79 7.21
N LEU A 63 0.77 2.74 6.25
CA LEU A 63 -0.49 2.04 6.42
C LEU A 63 -0.28 0.52 6.52
N ALA A 64 0.62 -0.06 5.74
CA ALA A 64 0.95 -1.48 5.85
C ALA A 64 1.51 -1.82 7.24
N TYR A 65 2.43 -0.98 7.76
CA TYR A 65 3.00 -1.16 9.10
C TYR A 65 1.97 -0.98 10.21
N SER A 66 1.06 0.01 10.11
CA SER A 66 0.02 0.19 11.11
C SER A 66 -0.97 -0.97 11.09
N SER A 67 -1.37 -1.44 9.91
CA SER A 67 -2.19 -2.65 9.76
C SER A 67 -1.49 -3.88 10.34
N LEU A 68 -0.21 -4.09 10.06
CA LEU A 68 0.54 -5.19 10.68
C LEU A 68 0.50 -5.15 12.21
N LYS A 69 0.72 -3.97 12.82
CA LYS A 69 0.67 -3.83 14.28
C LYS A 69 -0.69 -4.13 14.89
N VAL A 70 -1.78 -3.83 14.17
CA VAL A 70 -3.15 -4.08 14.66
C VAL A 70 -3.58 -5.53 14.46
N TRP A 71 -3.10 -6.18 13.39
CA TRP A 71 -3.58 -7.49 12.95
C TRP A 71 -2.57 -8.63 13.17
N THR A 72 -1.41 -8.35 13.78
CA THR A 72 -0.54 -9.40 14.34
C THR A 72 -1.28 -10.14 15.47
N PRO A 73 -1.23 -11.48 15.51
CA PRO A 73 -1.85 -12.27 16.57
C PRO A 73 -1.33 -11.93 17.96
#